data_AF-A0AAW6FSW0-F1
#
_entry.id   AF-A0AAW6FSW0-F1
#
_cell.length_a   1.000
_cell.length_b   1.000
_cell.length_c   1.000
_cell.angle_alpha   90.00
_cell.angle_beta   90.00
_cell.angle_gamma   90.00
#
_symmetry.space_group_name_H-M   'P 1'
#
loop_
_entity.id
_entity.type
_entity.pdbx_description
1 polymer ?
#
loop_
_entity_poly.entity_id
_entity_poly.type
_entity_poly.pdbx_seq_one_letter_code
_entity_poly.pdbx_strand_id
1 'polypeptide(L)'
;MPAKAHIYVSDRQIKYGQYGRDENNERKFIPYTHTYAKTPDGKPVPMVHVELPSFEKRKKIHGDNVHKFGEDKNGINRDERRAYIQVPAAKVYDARQGRKDDKGKSKMKVIYIDNNEARFNVYFHSEMTGNGRWDKPEKANIDLKELQKLFPASLEQVRNLRSQKVKETEKTQDVQIEKQKEQTQTHMQVHKKTKGKNEPCIG
;
A
#
# COMPACT_ATOMS: atom_id res chain seq x y z
N MET A 1 12.11 -24.26 -15.99
CA MET A 1 13.17 -23.23 -15.97
C MET A 1 13.13 -22.51 -14.63
N PRO A 2 14.28 -22.22 -13.99
CA PRO A 2 14.28 -21.40 -12.78
C PRO A 2 13.75 -20.00 -13.11
N ALA A 3 12.96 -19.43 -12.21
CA ALA A 3 12.48 -18.05 -12.37
C ALA A 3 13.67 -17.09 -12.38
N LYS A 4 13.60 -16.09 -13.25
CA LYS A 4 14.72 -15.16 -13.49
C LYS A 4 14.62 -13.90 -12.64
N ALA A 5 13.44 -13.57 -12.14
CA ALA A 5 13.24 -12.53 -11.13
C ALA A 5 12.19 -12.94 -10.09
N HIS A 6 12.39 -12.46 -8.87
CA HIS A 6 11.48 -12.61 -7.73
C HIS A 6 11.07 -11.23 -7.22
N ILE A 7 9.77 -11.02 -7.08
CA ILE A 7 9.24 -9.82 -6.43
C ILE A 7 8.59 -10.24 -5.12
N TYR A 8 9.05 -9.66 -4.02
CA TYR A 8 8.50 -9.93 -2.70
C TYR A 8 7.50 -8.85 -2.31
N VAL A 9 6.30 -9.28 -1.93
CA VAL A 9 5.23 -8.38 -1.52
C VAL A 9 4.52 -8.88 -0.26
N SER A 10 3.90 -7.95 0.47
CA SER A 10 2.95 -8.33 1.51
C SER A 10 1.69 -8.90 0.88
N ASP A 11 1.08 -9.87 1.55
CA ASP A 11 -0.30 -10.33 1.27
C ASP A 11 -1.31 -9.16 1.10
N ARG A 12 -1.22 -8.13 1.94
CA ARG A 12 -2.06 -6.92 1.90
C ARG A 12 -1.92 -6.08 0.64
N GLN A 13 -0.84 -6.26 -0.13
CA GLN A 13 -0.66 -5.57 -1.42
C GLN A 13 -1.38 -6.30 -2.54
N ILE A 14 -1.85 -7.53 -2.33
CA ILE A 14 -2.47 -8.34 -3.37
C ILE A 14 -3.99 -8.31 -3.21
N LYS A 15 -4.68 -7.95 -4.28
CA LYS A 15 -6.14 -8.05 -4.40
C LYS A 15 -6.48 -9.03 -5.52
N TYR A 16 -7.28 -10.04 -5.18
CA TYR A 16 -7.71 -11.09 -6.10
C TYR A 16 -8.99 -10.73 -6.86
N GLY A 17 -9.65 -9.66 -6.44
CA GLY A 17 -10.94 -9.23 -6.97
C GLY A 17 -11.51 -8.12 -6.11
N GLN A 18 -12.77 -7.82 -6.38
CA GLN A 18 -13.55 -6.82 -5.65
C GLN A 18 -14.94 -7.35 -5.36
N TYR A 19 -15.56 -6.82 -4.31
CA TYR A 19 -16.98 -7.04 -4.11
C TYR A 19 -17.77 -6.07 -4.98
N GLY A 20 -18.68 -6.60 -5.78
CA GLY A 20 -19.66 -5.84 -6.54
C GLY A 20 -21.06 -6.29 -6.17
N ARG A 21 -22.04 -5.83 -6.97
CA ARG A 21 -23.40 -6.35 -6.95
C ARG A 21 -23.63 -7.18 -8.20
N ASP A 22 -24.36 -8.28 -8.07
CA ASP A 22 -24.81 -9.05 -9.22
C ASP A 22 -26.13 -8.50 -9.77
N GLU A 23 -26.69 -9.22 -10.76
CA GLU A 23 -27.95 -8.86 -11.44
C GLU A 23 -29.15 -8.82 -10.48
N ASN A 24 -29.07 -9.54 -9.35
CA ASN A 24 -30.10 -9.57 -8.31
C ASN A 24 -29.80 -8.56 -7.18
N ASN A 25 -28.86 -7.64 -7.40
CA ASN A 25 -28.43 -6.63 -6.42
C ASN A 25 -27.78 -7.22 -5.16
N GLU A 26 -27.35 -8.50 -5.19
CA GLU A 26 -26.69 -9.18 -4.09
C GLU A 26 -25.18 -8.93 -4.09
N ARG A 27 -24.57 -8.86 -2.90
CA ARG A 27 -23.13 -8.64 -2.77
C ARG A 27 -22.37 -9.89 -3.20
N LYS A 28 -21.65 -9.80 -4.32
CA LYS A 28 -20.88 -10.91 -4.90
C LYS A 28 -19.41 -10.57 -5.03
N PHE A 29 -18.54 -11.54 -4.77
CA PHE A 29 -17.11 -11.41 -5.05
C PHE A 29 -16.84 -11.62 -6.54
N ILE A 30 -16.20 -10.65 -7.18
CA ILE A 30 -15.87 -10.65 -8.60
C ILE A 30 -14.35 -10.74 -8.73
N PRO A 31 -13.80 -11.88 -9.18
CA PRO A 31 -12.35 -12.03 -9.38
C PRO A 31 -11.87 -11.14 -10.53
N TYR A 32 -10.65 -10.63 -10.42
CA TYR A 32 -10.03 -9.96 -11.56
C TYR A 32 -9.62 -11.00 -12.61
N THR A 33 -9.90 -10.69 -13.88
CA THR A 33 -9.56 -11.55 -15.01
C THR A 33 -8.96 -10.71 -16.12
N HIS A 34 -8.10 -11.33 -16.92
CA HIS A 34 -7.56 -10.69 -18.10
C HIS A 34 -8.64 -10.60 -19.18
N THR A 35 -8.79 -9.44 -19.80
CA THR A 35 -9.83 -9.21 -20.82
C THR A 35 -9.69 -10.13 -22.04
N TYR A 36 -8.45 -10.30 -22.54
CA TYR A 36 -8.19 -11.04 -23.78
C TYR A 36 -7.51 -12.41 -23.61
N ALA A 37 -6.71 -12.61 -22.57
CA ALA A 37 -5.96 -13.84 -22.38
C ALA A 37 -6.87 -14.92 -21.81
N LYS A 38 -6.83 -16.10 -22.43
CA LYS A 38 -7.60 -17.27 -22.03
C LYS A 38 -6.69 -18.41 -21.57
N THR A 39 -7.15 -19.16 -20.58
CA THR A 39 -6.57 -20.44 -20.17
C THR A 39 -6.79 -21.49 -21.26
N PRO A 40 -6.09 -22.64 -21.22
CA PRO A 40 -6.26 -23.70 -22.22
C PRO A 40 -7.70 -24.22 -22.36
N ASP A 41 -8.50 -24.15 -21.30
CA ASP A 41 -9.93 -24.48 -21.27
C ASP A 41 -10.85 -23.33 -21.75
N GLY A 42 -10.28 -22.27 -22.34
CA GLY A 42 -11.02 -21.16 -22.95
C GLY A 42 -11.57 -20.12 -21.97
N LYS A 43 -11.34 -20.27 -20.66
CA LYS A 43 -11.78 -19.30 -19.64
C LYS A 43 -10.84 -18.10 -19.55
N PRO A 44 -11.29 -16.93 -19.11
CA PRO A 44 -10.39 -15.79 -18.88
C PRO A 44 -9.30 -16.11 -17.85
N VAL A 45 -8.06 -15.70 -18.12
CA VAL A 45 -6.93 -15.90 -17.19
C VAL A 45 -7.20 -15.12 -15.90
N PRO A 46 -7.19 -15.77 -14.71
CA PRO A 46 -7.32 -15.07 -13.44
C PRO A 46 -6.11 -14.17 -13.18
N MET A 47 -6.38 -12.92 -12.82
CA MET A 47 -5.38 -11.90 -12.54
C MET A 47 -5.47 -11.46 -11.08
N VAL A 48 -4.40 -10.88 -10.57
CA VAL A 48 -4.41 -10.17 -9.29
C VAL A 48 -3.83 -8.78 -9.47
N HIS A 49 -4.33 -7.83 -8.69
CA HIS A 49 -3.74 -6.50 -8.60
C HIS A 49 -2.70 -6.51 -7.49
N VAL A 50 -1.50 -6.05 -7.80
CA VAL A 50 -0.40 -5.93 -6.84
C VAL A 50 -0.09 -4.46 -6.67
N GLU A 51 -0.47 -3.90 -5.54
CA GLU A 51 -0.27 -2.49 -5.20
C GLU A 51 1.22 -2.21 -5.01
N LEU A 52 1.70 -1.17 -5.70
CA LEU A 52 3.07 -0.69 -5.57
C LEU A 52 3.27 -0.03 -4.20
N PRO A 53 4.47 -0.12 -3.61
CA PRO A 53 4.84 0.77 -2.52
C PRO A 53 4.74 2.23 -2.98
N SER A 54 4.30 3.12 -2.08
CA SER A 54 4.28 4.57 -2.34
C SER A 54 5.69 5.09 -2.64
N PHE A 55 5.79 6.23 -3.32
CA PHE A 55 7.09 6.82 -3.67
C PHE A 55 8.03 6.95 -2.46
N GLU A 56 7.54 7.46 -1.33
CA GLU A 56 8.29 7.53 -0.07
C GLU A 56 8.82 6.17 0.40
N LYS A 57 8.03 5.10 0.28
CA LYS A 57 8.48 3.76 0.64
C LYS A 57 9.53 3.26 -0.35
N ARG A 58 9.36 3.52 -1.64
CA ARG A 58 10.35 3.16 -2.66
C ARG A 58 11.67 3.89 -2.42
N LYS A 59 11.63 5.17 -2.04
CA LYS A 59 12.80 5.95 -1.64
C LYS A 59 13.49 5.38 -0.39
N LYS A 60 12.72 4.94 0.61
CA LYS A 60 13.28 4.23 1.79
C LYS A 60 13.97 2.90 1.43
N ILE A 61 13.52 2.21 0.37
CA ILE A 61 14.11 0.92 -0.07
C ILE A 61 15.37 1.14 -0.92
N HIS A 62 15.30 2.06 -1.88
CA HIS A 62 16.28 2.19 -2.98
C HIS A 62 17.11 3.48 -2.90
N GLY A 63 16.92 4.31 -1.89
CA GLY A 63 17.56 5.62 -1.77
C GLY A 63 17.11 6.59 -2.85
N ASP A 64 18.00 7.50 -3.25
CA ASP A 64 17.71 8.51 -4.28
C ASP A 64 17.65 7.93 -5.71
N ASN A 65 18.05 6.67 -5.91
CA ASN A 65 17.98 5.95 -7.19
C ASN A 65 16.60 5.32 -7.46
N VAL A 66 15.55 5.84 -6.82
CA VAL A 66 14.18 5.36 -6.99
C VAL A 66 13.64 5.68 -8.39
N HIS A 67 12.92 4.73 -9.00
CA HIS A 67 12.22 4.97 -10.25
C HIS A 67 11.08 5.99 -10.03
N LYS A 68 11.08 7.03 -10.86
CA LYS A 68 10.07 8.10 -10.91
C LYS A 68 9.23 7.94 -12.16
N PHE A 69 7.91 8.03 -12.00
CA PHE A 69 6.97 8.00 -13.12
C PHE A 69 6.76 9.38 -13.75
N GLY A 70 6.95 10.45 -12.97
CA GLY A 70 6.75 11.82 -13.41
C GLY A 70 5.30 12.17 -13.73
N GLU A 71 5.13 13.38 -14.25
CA GLU A 71 3.85 13.90 -14.70
C GLU A 71 3.41 13.24 -16.02
N ASP A 72 2.11 13.01 -16.17
CA ASP A 72 1.53 12.59 -17.45
C ASP A 72 1.13 13.78 -18.33
N LYS A 73 0.63 13.50 -19.55
CA LYS A 73 0.23 14.54 -20.50
C LYS A 73 -0.94 15.41 -20.01
N ASN A 74 -1.66 14.98 -18.98
CA ASN A 74 -2.80 15.70 -18.42
C ASN A 74 -2.41 16.49 -17.16
N GLY A 75 -1.12 16.59 -16.84
CA GLY A 75 -0.64 17.31 -15.66
C GLY A 75 -0.75 16.51 -14.36
N ILE A 76 -1.00 15.20 -14.43
CA ILE A 76 -1.18 14.37 -13.23
C ILE A 76 0.18 13.85 -12.78
N ASN A 77 0.62 14.23 -11.57
CA ASN A 77 1.83 13.69 -10.96
C ASN A 77 1.63 12.22 -10.55
N ARG A 78 2.17 11.28 -11.33
CA ARG A 78 2.00 9.84 -11.10
C ARG A 78 2.81 9.30 -9.94
N ASP A 79 3.83 10.02 -9.48
CA ASP A 79 4.63 9.59 -8.31
C ASP A 79 3.86 9.76 -6.98
N GLU A 80 2.90 10.68 -6.93
CA GLU A 80 2.02 10.90 -5.78
C GLU A 80 0.81 9.95 -5.78
N ARG A 81 0.51 9.32 -6.91
CA ARG A 81 -0.63 8.43 -7.07
C ARG A 81 -0.38 7.05 -6.47
N ARG A 82 -1.46 6.46 -5.96
CA ARG A 82 -1.48 5.01 -5.72
C ARG A 82 -1.42 4.29 -7.07
N ALA A 83 -0.67 3.20 -7.12
CA ALA A 83 -0.48 2.45 -8.34
C ALA A 83 -0.48 0.94 -8.09
N TYR A 84 -0.78 0.17 -9.14
CA TYR A 84 -0.73 -1.28 -9.12
C TYR A 84 -0.27 -1.84 -10.47
N ILE A 85 0.25 -3.06 -10.45
CA ILE A 85 0.45 -3.88 -11.65
C ILE A 85 -0.56 -5.03 -11.63
N GLN A 86 -0.84 -5.58 -12.80
CA GLN A 86 -1.62 -6.80 -12.93
C GLN A 86 -0.69 -7.97 -13.24
N VAL A 87 -0.81 -9.06 -12.48
CA VAL A 87 -0.05 -10.30 -12.74
C VAL A 87 -0.99 -11.50 -12.73
N PRO A 88 -0.70 -12.57 -13.49
CA PRO A 88 -1.49 -13.79 -13.43
C PRO A 88 -1.48 -14.38 -12.02
N ALA A 89 -2.64 -14.80 -11.51
CA ALA A 89 -2.77 -15.35 -10.17
C ALA A 89 -1.87 -16.60 -9.96
N ALA A 90 -1.68 -17.39 -11.02
CA ALA A 90 -0.80 -18.56 -11.04
C ALA A 90 0.70 -18.24 -10.87
N LYS A 91 1.09 -16.95 -10.94
CA LYS A 91 2.47 -16.50 -10.73
C LYS A 91 2.73 -16.03 -9.30
N VAL A 92 1.72 -16.08 -8.42
CA VAL A 92 1.80 -15.63 -7.03
C VAL A 92 1.84 -16.82 -6.07
N TYR A 93 2.88 -16.89 -5.25
CA TYR A 93 3.14 -18.01 -4.36
C TYR A 93 3.37 -17.55 -2.93
N ASP A 94 3.16 -18.44 -1.97
CA ASP A 94 3.56 -18.21 -0.60
C ASP A 94 5.09 -18.16 -0.47
N ALA A 95 5.61 -17.10 0.15
CA ALA A 95 7.03 -17.04 0.47
C ALA A 95 7.33 -18.08 1.56
N ARG A 96 8.21 -19.05 1.26
CA ARG A 96 8.56 -20.17 2.16
C ARG A 96 9.09 -19.73 3.54
N GLN A 97 9.75 -18.58 3.60
CA GLN A 97 10.30 -17.99 4.84
C GLN A 97 9.43 -16.84 5.39
N GLY A 98 8.19 -16.68 4.91
CA GLY A 98 7.28 -15.65 5.41
C GLY A 98 6.71 -16.00 6.78
N ARG A 99 6.45 -14.99 7.62
CA ARG A 99 5.66 -15.19 8.84
C ARG A 99 4.26 -15.68 8.44
N LYS A 100 3.81 -16.77 9.05
CA LYS A 100 2.45 -17.27 8.88
C LYS A 100 1.47 -16.44 9.72
N ASP A 101 0.22 -16.36 9.27
CA ASP A 101 -0.90 -15.95 10.11
C ASP A 101 -1.37 -17.10 11.00
N ASP A 102 -2.36 -16.83 11.83
CA ASP A 102 -2.91 -17.79 12.79
C ASP A 102 -3.60 -18.98 12.10
N LYS A 103 -3.85 -18.86 10.78
CA LYS A 103 -4.40 -19.91 9.90
C LYS A 103 -3.33 -20.61 9.08
N GLY A 104 -2.04 -20.37 9.37
CA GLY A 104 -0.90 -21.00 8.70
C GLY A 104 -0.57 -20.43 7.31
N LYS A 105 -1.25 -19.37 6.85
CA LYS A 105 -1.01 -18.75 5.54
C LYS A 105 0.13 -17.75 5.61
N SER A 106 0.98 -17.71 4.59
CA SER A 106 2.09 -16.75 4.58
C SER A 106 1.57 -15.32 4.42
N LYS A 107 1.98 -14.42 5.34
CA LYS A 107 1.74 -12.96 5.23
C LYS A 107 2.62 -12.31 4.15
N MET A 108 3.48 -13.10 3.50
CA MET A 108 4.40 -12.66 2.45
C MET A 108 4.22 -13.53 1.22
N LYS A 109 4.21 -12.88 0.06
CA LYS A 109 4.03 -13.53 -1.23
C LYS A 109 5.25 -13.24 -2.09
N VAL A 110 5.55 -14.18 -2.97
CA VAL A 110 6.58 -14.04 -4.01
C VAL A 110 5.91 -14.18 -5.37
N ILE A 111 6.24 -13.24 -6.26
CA ILE A 111 5.80 -13.26 -7.65
C ILE A 111 7.01 -13.70 -8.48
N TYR A 112 6.85 -14.80 -9.21
CA TYR A 112 7.90 -15.32 -10.09
C TYR A 112 7.71 -14.80 -11.50
N ILE A 113 8.76 -14.20 -12.05
CA ILE A 113 8.82 -13.74 -13.44
C ILE A 113 9.88 -14.56 -14.17
N ASP A 114 9.45 -15.23 -15.22
CA ASP A 114 10.20 -16.20 -16.01
C ASP A 114 10.69 -15.64 -17.36
N ASN A 115 10.27 -14.41 -17.72
CA ASN A 115 10.69 -13.71 -18.94
C ASN A 115 11.43 -12.40 -18.61
N ASN A 116 12.67 -12.26 -19.09
CA ASN A 116 13.49 -11.05 -18.91
C ASN A 116 13.04 -9.87 -19.77
N GLU A 117 12.35 -10.14 -20.88
CA GLU A 117 11.83 -9.15 -21.81
C GLU A 117 10.39 -8.75 -21.45
N ALA A 118 9.89 -9.24 -20.30
CA ALA A 118 8.56 -8.90 -19.83
C ALA A 118 8.42 -7.39 -19.65
N ARG A 119 7.36 -6.85 -20.24
CA ARG A 119 6.90 -5.47 -20.07
C ARG A 119 5.69 -5.45 -19.17
N PHE A 120 5.62 -4.47 -18.29
CA PHE A 120 4.54 -4.34 -17.32
C PHE A 120 3.83 -3.01 -17.51
N ASN A 121 2.51 -3.04 -17.50
CA ASN A 121 1.72 -1.82 -17.36
C ASN A 121 1.53 -1.52 -15.88
N VAL A 122 1.92 -0.32 -15.48
CA VAL A 122 1.59 0.26 -14.18
C VAL A 122 0.34 1.10 -14.35
N TYR A 123 -0.69 0.74 -13.61
CA TYR A 123 -1.96 1.44 -13.55
C TYR A 123 -1.99 2.34 -12.33
N PHE A 124 -2.50 3.56 -12.49
CA PHE A 124 -2.64 4.54 -11.42
C PHE A 124 -4.12 4.64 -11.04
N HIS A 125 -4.40 4.73 -9.74
CA HIS A 125 -5.76 4.91 -9.25
C HIS A 125 -6.24 6.32 -9.58
N SER A 126 -7.46 6.41 -10.11
CA SER A 126 -8.14 7.69 -10.29
C SER A 126 -8.51 8.31 -8.94
N GLU A 127 -8.48 9.63 -8.87
CA GLU A 127 -8.95 10.42 -7.75
C GLU A 127 -9.99 11.45 -8.20
N MET A 128 -10.86 11.86 -7.27
CA MET A 128 -11.88 12.84 -7.56
C MET A 128 -11.25 14.24 -7.59
N THR A 129 -11.36 14.91 -8.73
CA THR A 129 -10.92 16.30 -8.90
C THR A 129 -11.85 17.25 -8.15
N GLY A 130 -11.39 18.48 -7.93
CA GLY A 130 -12.20 19.55 -7.30
C GLY A 130 -13.52 19.84 -8.02
N ASN A 131 -13.64 19.44 -9.29
CA ASN A 131 -14.85 19.60 -10.10
C ASN A 131 -15.81 18.39 -10.00
N GLY A 132 -15.60 17.48 -9.06
CA GLY A 132 -16.44 16.28 -8.85
C GLY A 132 -16.28 15.20 -9.91
N ARG A 133 -15.34 15.35 -10.85
CA ARG A 133 -15.04 14.35 -11.88
C ARG A 133 -13.83 13.51 -11.47
N TRP A 134 -13.87 12.21 -11.75
CA TRP A 134 -12.71 11.35 -11.60
C TRP A 134 -11.69 11.63 -12.71
N ASP A 135 -10.43 11.82 -12.32
CA ASP A 135 -9.34 11.95 -13.27
C ASP A 135 -9.01 10.60 -13.94
N LYS A 136 -8.13 10.65 -14.96
CA LYS A 136 -7.77 9.48 -15.77
C LYS A 136 -6.26 9.46 -15.99
N PRO A 137 -5.47 9.07 -14.99
CA PRO A 137 -4.02 9.04 -15.11
C PRO A 137 -3.57 8.04 -16.19
N GLU A 138 -2.60 8.44 -17.02
CA GLU A 138 -2.06 7.56 -18.06
C GLU A 138 -1.22 6.43 -17.46
N LYS A 139 -1.46 5.20 -17.93
CA LYS A 139 -0.63 4.04 -17.57
C LYS A 139 0.82 4.26 -17.99
N ALA A 140 1.76 3.73 -17.21
CA ALA A 140 3.18 3.68 -17.56
C ALA A 140 3.55 2.27 -18.02
N ASN A 141 4.42 2.15 -19.02
CA ASN A 141 4.98 0.86 -19.43
C ASN A 141 6.43 0.79 -18.94
N ILE A 142 6.76 -0.25 -18.19
CA ILE A 142 8.09 -0.43 -17.61
C ILE A 142 8.65 -1.81 -17.97
N ASP A 143 9.98 -1.92 -17.97
CA ASP A 143 10.66 -3.20 -18.12
C ASP A 143 10.85 -3.93 -16.77
N LEU A 144 11.43 -5.14 -16.83
CA LEU A 144 11.69 -5.94 -15.63
C LEU A 144 12.69 -5.28 -14.66
N LYS A 145 13.71 -4.56 -15.17
CA LYS A 145 14.72 -3.89 -14.34
C LYS A 145 14.10 -2.74 -13.56
N GLU A 146 13.25 -1.96 -14.22
CA GLU A 146 12.47 -0.89 -13.60
C GLU A 146 11.49 -1.45 -12.57
N LEU A 147 10.80 -2.54 -12.91
CA LEU A 147 9.90 -3.21 -11.98
C LEU A 147 10.60 -3.64 -10.69
N GLN A 148 11.82 -4.19 -10.79
CA GLN A 148 12.62 -4.57 -9.62
C GLN A 148 12.97 -3.37 -8.73
N LYS A 149 13.14 -2.16 -9.30
CA LYS A 149 13.35 -0.91 -8.55
C LYS A 149 12.08 -0.36 -7.90
N LEU A 150 10.91 -0.93 -8.20
CA LEU A 150 9.64 -0.50 -7.57
C LEU A 150 9.33 -1.29 -6.30
N PHE A 151 9.89 -2.48 -6.16
CA PHE A 151 9.58 -3.41 -5.07
C PHE A 151 10.82 -3.70 -4.21
N PRO A 152 10.63 -4.21 -2.99
CA PRO A 152 11.72 -4.76 -2.19
C PRO A 152 12.44 -5.91 -2.90
N ALA A 153 13.77 -5.88 -2.90
CA ALA A 153 14.63 -6.91 -3.47
C ALA A 153 14.74 -8.17 -2.59
N SER A 154 14.38 -8.08 -1.30
CA SER A 154 14.46 -9.20 -0.37
C SER A 154 13.29 -9.25 0.63
N LEU A 155 13.04 -10.43 1.20
CA LEU A 155 12.09 -10.61 2.30
C LEU A 155 12.45 -9.77 3.53
N GLU A 156 13.73 -9.51 3.76
CA GLU A 156 14.20 -8.67 4.86
C GLU A 156 13.79 -7.21 4.67
N GLN A 157 13.92 -6.68 3.46
CA GLN A 157 13.43 -5.33 3.15
C GLN A 157 11.91 -5.22 3.34
N VAL A 158 11.14 -6.25 2.95
CA VAL A 158 9.68 -6.31 3.23
C VAL A 158 9.41 -6.28 4.75
N ARG A 159 10.22 -6.98 5.56
CA ARG A 159 10.10 -6.99 7.02
C ARG A 159 10.42 -5.63 7.63
N ASN A 160 11.52 -5.00 7.21
CA ASN A 160 11.96 -3.71 7.75
C ASN A 160 10.93 -2.60 7.52
N LEU A 161 10.26 -2.60 6.36
CA LEU A 161 9.16 -1.67 6.08
C LEU A 161 7.95 -1.85 7.01
N ARG A 162 7.68 -3.08 7.48
CA ARG A 162 6.61 -3.35 8.46
C ARG A 162 7.04 -2.96 9.88
N SER A 163 8.26 -3.33 10.29
CA SER A 163 8.77 -3.07 11.64
C SER A 163 8.91 -1.58 11.94
N GLN A 164 9.30 -0.77 10.95
CA GLN A 164 9.35 0.69 11.12
C GLN A 164 7.98 1.32 11.29
N LYS A 165 6.93 0.79 10.61
CA LYS A 165 5.56 1.28 10.80
C LYS A 165 5.11 1.08 12.26
N VAL A 166 5.46 -0.04 12.90
CA VAL A 166 5.15 -0.29 14.31
C VAL A 166 5.83 0.75 15.21
N LYS A 167 7.14 1.00 15.01
CA LYS A 167 7.90 1.99 15.79
C LYS A 167 7.43 3.44 15.57
N GLU A 168 7.04 3.82 14.35
CA GLU A 168 6.45 5.14 14.08
C GLU A 168 5.08 5.28 14.78
N THR A 169 4.27 4.21 14.82
CA THR A 169 2.97 4.23 15.50
C THR A 169 3.13 4.32 17.02
N GLU A 170 4.10 3.59 17.60
CA GLU A 170 4.46 3.66 19.02
C GLU A 170 4.94 5.06 19.41
N LYS A 171 5.88 5.65 18.65
CA LYS A 171 6.33 7.04 18.89
C LYS A 171 5.20 8.06 18.78
N THR A 172 4.22 7.84 17.90
CA THR A 172 3.08 8.76 17.76
C THR A 172 2.10 8.64 18.93
N GLN A 173 1.94 7.44 19.51
CA GLN A 173 1.17 7.21 20.73
C GLN A 173 1.86 7.81 21.96
N ASP A 174 3.18 7.65 22.09
CA ASP A 174 3.95 8.25 23.20
C ASP A 174 3.85 9.79 23.19
N VAL A 175 3.92 10.43 22.01
CA VAL A 175 3.75 11.88 21.87
C VAL A 175 2.31 12.34 22.18
N GLN A 176 1.29 11.53 21.89
CA GLN A 176 -0.09 11.83 22.28
C GLN A 176 -0.32 11.68 23.79
N ILE A 177 0.33 10.70 24.43
CA ILE A 177 0.28 10.49 25.88
C ILE A 177 1.03 11.62 26.61
N GLU A 178 2.16 12.10 26.10
CA GLU A 178 2.89 13.25 26.66
C GLU A 178 2.07 14.56 26.56
N LYS A 179 1.43 14.83 25.41
CA LYS A 179 0.54 16.00 25.27
C LYS A 179 -0.67 15.96 26.21
N GLN A 180 -1.22 14.77 26.52
CA GLN A 180 -2.29 14.62 27.50
C GLN A 180 -1.78 14.83 28.94
N LYS A 181 -0.55 14.44 29.26
CA LYS A 181 0.06 14.71 30.58
C LYS A 181 0.35 16.20 30.79
N GLU A 182 0.81 16.93 29.77
CA GLU A 182 1.01 18.40 29.85
C GLU A 182 -0.30 19.17 30.03
N GLN A 183 -1.38 18.77 29.35
CA GLN A 183 -2.71 19.37 29.54
C GLN A 183 -3.31 19.09 30.93
N THR A 184 -3.01 17.93 31.51
CA THR A 184 -3.49 17.58 32.86
C THR A 184 -2.72 18.36 33.94
N GLN A 185 -1.42 18.64 33.75
CA GLN A 185 -0.63 19.47 34.66
C GLN A 185 -1.01 20.96 34.62
N THR A 186 -1.39 21.50 33.46
CA THR A 186 -1.88 22.88 33.35
C THR A 186 -3.23 23.07 34.06
N HIS A 187 -4.14 22.09 33.98
CA HIS A 187 -5.44 22.17 34.65
C HIS A 187 -5.35 22.07 36.19
N MET A 188 -4.36 21.37 36.74
CA MET A 188 -4.12 21.30 38.20
C MET A 188 -3.45 22.56 38.78
N GLN A 189 -2.61 23.27 38.02
CA GLN A 189 -2.02 24.53 38.48
C GLN A 189 -3.02 25.69 38.52
N VAL A 190 -3.99 25.72 37.59
CA VAL A 190 -5.03 26.77 37.54
C VAL A 190 -6.00 26.65 38.73
N HIS A 191 -6.35 25.44 39.18
CA HIS A 191 -7.27 25.24 40.31
C HIS A 191 -6.65 25.49 41.70
N LYS A 192 -5.32 25.44 41.85
CA LYS A 192 -4.67 25.82 43.12
C LYS A 192 -4.58 27.33 43.32
N LYS A 193 -4.50 28.14 42.25
CA LYS A 193 -4.43 29.61 42.36
C LYS A 193 -5.78 30.29 42.64
N THR A 194 -6.91 29.65 42.35
CA THR A 194 -8.25 30.24 42.48
C THR A 194 -8.96 29.98 43.81
N LYS A 195 -8.45 29.09 44.67
CA LYS A 195 -9.01 28.83 46.02
C LYS A 195 -8.43 29.70 47.14
N GLY A 196 -7.49 30.60 46.85
CA GLY A 196 -6.79 31.43 47.85
C GLY A 196 -7.22 32.90 47.93
N LYS A 197 -8.21 33.34 47.15
CA LYS A 197 -8.72 34.71 47.19
C LYS A 197 -10.23 34.70 47.09
N ASN A 198 -10.89 34.66 48.24
CA ASN A 198 -12.21 35.22 48.50
C ASN A 198 -12.45 35.12 50.01
N GLU A 199 -11.72 35.94 50.78
CA GLU A 199 -12.28 36.50 52.00
C GLU A 199 -13.22 37.63 51.57
N PRO A 200 -14.51 37.61 51.94
CA PRO A 200 -15.37 38.74 51.72
C PRO A 200 -15.16 39.75 52.86
N CYS A 201 -14.57 40.89 52.56
CA CYS A 201 -14.78 42.10 53.35
C CYS A 201 -15.96 42.87 52.74
N ILE A 202 -16.90 43.27 53.59
CA ILE A 202 -17.44 44.63 53.77
C ILE A 202 -18.90 44.51 54.25
N GLY A 203 -19.20 45.19 55.36
CA GLY A 203 -20.55 45.50 55.81
C GLY A 203 -20.63 45.71 57.31
#